data_AF-A0A6N7LNK3-F1
#
_entry.id   AF-A0A6N7LNK3-F1
#
_cell.length_a   1.000
_cell.length_b   1.000
_cell.length_c   1.000
_cell.angle_alpha   90.00
_cell.angle_beta   90.00
_cell.angle_gamma   90.00
#
_symmetry.space_group_name_H-M   'P 1'
#
loop_
_entity.id
_entity.type
_entity.pdbx_description
1 polymer ?
#
loop_
_entity_poly.entity_id
_entity_poly.type
_entity_poly.pdbx_seq_one_letter_code
_entity_poly.pdbx_strand_id
1 'polypeptide(L)'
;MTKNLGIEAASLDATMERHIVAQRAVADVVREWDEHWAASDVTSVVYASALLDVAREEEETRLSIVQFVPGDNREARQKLIYLVAYLFATRGPLKAEEMEAVISTTEPIS
;
A
#
# COMPACT_ATOMS: atom_id res chain seq x y z
N MET A 1 4.03 -34.44 10.51
CA MET A 1 4.14 -33.94 9.12
C MET A 1 3.21 -32.75 8.98
N THR A 2 3.69 -31.57 9.31
CA THR A 2 2.97 -30.30 9.08
C THR A 2 3.09 -29.97 7.60
N LYS A 3 1.95 -29.97 6.90
CA LYS A 3 1.84 -29.46 5.53
C LYS A 3 2.12 -27.96 5.62
N ASN A 4 3.32 -27.55 5.24
CA ASN A 4 3.61 -26.15 4.91
C ASN A 4 2.75 -25.86 3.68
N LEU A 5 1.56 -25.31 3.91
CA LEU A 5 0.78 -24.68 2.85
C LEU A 5 1.63 -23.48 2.45
N GLY A 6 2.42 -23.66 1.39
CA GLY A 6 3.18 -22.60 0.74
C GLY A 6 2.20 -21.58 0.21
N ILE A 7 1.78 -20.67 1.08
CA ILE A 7 1.52 -19.31 0.66
C ILE A 7 2.92 -18.81 0.33
N GLU A 8 3.33 -18.94 -0.93
CA GLU A 8 4.49 -18.20 -1.41
C GLU A 8 4.20 -16.74 -1.04
N ALA A 9 5.03 -16.17 -0.16
CA ALA A 9 4.94 -14.76 0.12
C ALA A 9 4.97 -14.04 -1.24
N ALA A 10 3.94 -13.24 -1.51
CA ALA A 10 3.85 -12.54 -2.78
C ALA A 10 5.16 -11.79 -3.02
N SER A 11 5.75 -11.92 -4.20
CA SER A 11 6.95 -11.18 -4.57
C SER A 11 6.77 -9.68 -4.29
N LEU A 12 7.86 -8.97 -4.01
CA LEU A 12 7.84 -7.53 -3.82
C LEU A 12 7.13 -6.82 -4.99
N ASP A 13 7.40 -7.24 -6.24
CA ASP A 13 6.77 -6.68 -7.44
C ASP A 13 5.25 -6.82 -7.42
N ALA A 14 4.76 -8.02 -7.09
CA ALA A 14 3.33 -8.29 -7.02
C ALA A 14 2.65 -7.48 -5.90
N THR A 15 3.34 -7.30 -4.77
CA THR A 15 2.85 -6.50 -3.65
C THR A 15 2.79 -5.01 -4.01
N MET A 16 3.82 -4.51 -4.72
CA MET A 16 3.85 -3.14 -5.24
C MET A 16 2.74 -2.87 -6.25
N GLU A 17 2.50 -3.79 -7.19
CA GLU A 17 1.44 -3.66 -8.18
C GLU A 17 0.06 -3.64 -7.50
N ARG A 18 -0.17 -4.54 -6.53
CA ARG A 18 -1.42 -4.56 -5.75
C ARG A 18 -1.65 -3.25 -5.03
N HIS A 19 -0.62 -2.66 -4.43
CA HIS A 19 -0.71 -1.36 -3.77
C HIS A 19 -1.01 -0.23 -4.78
N ILE A 20 -0.41 -0.23 -5.98
CA ILE A 20 -0.75 0.74 -7.04
C ILE A 20 -2.23 0.62 -7.44
N VAL A 21 -2.73 -0.61 -7.59
CA VAL A 21 -4.15 -0.86 -7.89
C VAL A 21 -5.05 -0.33 -6.77
N ALA A 22 -4.70 -0.55 -5.50
CA ALA A 22 -5.44 -0.02 -4.37
C ALA A 22 -5.45 1.52 -4.36
N GLN A 23 -4.31 2.17 -4.62
CA GLN A 23 -4.24 3.63 -4.72
C GLN A 23 -5.10 4.19 -5.86
N ARG A 24 -5.15 3.50 -7.01
CA ARG A 24 -6.06 3.87 -8.11
C ARG A 24 -7.52 3.73 -7.72
N ALA A 25 -7.88 2.65 -7.01
CA ALA A 25 -9.25 2.47 -6.52
C ALA A 25 -9.68 3.59 -5.55
N VAL A 26 -8.79 4.02 -4.64
CA VAL A 26 -9.03 5.19 -3.79
C VAL A 26 -9.29 6.44 -4.65
N ALA A 27 -8.42 6.71 -5.62
CA ALA A 27 -8.56 7.87 -6.50
C ALA A 27 -9.86 7.82 -7.34
N ASP A 28 -10.25 6.65 -7.81
CA ASP A 28 -11.48 6.45 -8.57
C ASP A 28 -12.73 6.71 -7.73
N VAL A 29 -12.76 6.24 -6.47
CA VAL A 29 -13.88 6.53 -5.55
C VAL A 29 -13.99 8.03 -5.26
N VAL A 30 -12.87 8.71 -5.06
CA VAL A 30 -12.85 10.18 -4.86
C VAL A 30 -13.35 10.90 -6.11
N ARG A 31 -12.87 10.51 -7.30
CA ARG A 31 -13.29 11.11 -8.56
C ARG A 31 -14.78 10.90 -8.85
N GLU A 32 -15.26 9.68 -8.66
CA GLU A 32 -16.69 9.35 -8.82
C GLU A 32 -17.55 10.20 -7.89
N TRP A 33 -17.12 10.38 -6.64
CA TRP A 33 -17.81 11.27 -5.71
C TRP A 33 -17.81 12.73 -6.15
N ASP A 34 -16.68 13.26 -6.61
CA ASP A 34 -16.61 14.64 -7.11
C ASP A 34 -17.56 14.85 -8.31
N GLU A 35 -17.68 13.86 -9.20
CA GLU A 35 -18.62 13.85 -10.32
C GLU A 35 -20.08 13.82 -9.85
N HIS A 36 -20.42 12.95 -8.89
CA HIS A 36 -21.78 12.86 -8.32
C HIS A 36 -22.15 14.06 -7.45
N TRP A 37 -21.19 14.65 -6.75
CA TRP A 37 -21.41 15.86 -5.96
C TRP A 37 -21.72 17.04 -6.88
N ALA A 38 -21.04 17.15 -8.02
CA ALA A 38 -21.38 18.13 -9.06
C ALA A 38 -22.80 17.94 -9.60
N ALA A 39 -23.33 16.72 -9.58
CA ALA A 39 -24.70 16.38 -9.95
C ALA A 39 -25.72 16.46 -8.79
N SER A 40 -25.28 16.61 -7.54
CA SER A 40 -26.10 16.58 -6.30
C SER A 40 -26.84 15.25 -6.02
N ASP A 41 -26.32 14.11 -6.52
CA ASP A 41 -27.06 12.84 -6.60
C ASP A 41 -26.80 11.82 -5.47
N VAL A 42 -25.85 12.05 -4.54
CA VAL A 42 -25.41 11.00 -3.58
C VAL A 42 -25.32 11.46 -2.13
N THR A 43 -25.62 10.56 -1.18
CA THR A 43 -25.56 10.78 0.27
C THR A 43 -24.15 10.57 0.83
N SER A 44 -23.69 11.46 1.72
CA SER A 44 -22.32 11.47 2.29
C SER A 44 -21.89 10.18 3.00
N VAL A 45 -22.84 9.42 3.55
CA VAL A 45 -22.57 8.16 4.27
C VAL A 45 -22.10 7.05 3.31
N VAL A 46 -22.71 6.93 2.13
CA VAL A 46 -22.36 5.90 1.14
C VAL A 46 -20.94 6.12 0.64
N TYR A 47 -20.57 7.38 0.39
CA TYR A 47 -19.21 7.75 0.02
C TYR A 47 -18.19 7.45 1.12
N ALA A 48 -18.48 7.83 2.36
CA ALA A 48 -17.57 7.56 3.48
C ALA A 48 -17.31 6.05 3.66
N SER A 49 -18.34 5.21 3.49
CA SER A 49 -18.19 3.76 3.52
C SER A 49 -17.34 3.23 2.36
N ALA A 50 -17.63 3.65 1.12
CA ALA A 50 -16.86 3.23 -0.04
C ALA A 50 -15.38 3.64 0.06
N LEU A 51 -15.12 4.88 0.50
CA LEU A 51 -13.77 5.40 0.70
C LEU A 51 -13.03 4.64 1.81
N LEU A 52 -13.71 4.28 2.90
CA LEU A 52 -13.12 3.51 3.99
C LEU A 52 -12.67 2.12 3.53
N ASP A 53 -13.49 1.44 2.72
CA ASP A 53 -13.16 0.09 2.24
C ASP A 53 -11.91 0.10 1.34
N VAL A 54 -11.83 1.03 0.38
CA VAL A 54 -10.66 1.14 -0.51
C VAL A 54 -9.43 1.68 0.21
N ALA A 55 -9.59 2.58 1.20
CA ALA A 55 -8.48 3.07 2.01
C ALA A 55 -7.89 1.97 2.91
N ARG A 56 -8.74 1.06 3.40
CA ARG A 56 -8.28 -0.09 4.17
C ARG A 56 -7.45 -1.05 3.33
N GLU A 57 -7.87 -1.37 2.11
CA GLU A 57 -7.08 -2.20 1.18
C GLU A 57 -5.76 -1.52 0.81
N GLU A 58 -5.75 -0.19 0.61
CA GLU A 58 -4.51 0.57 0.43
C GLU A 58 -3.59 0.43 1.64
N GLU A 59 -4.10 0.60 2.86
CA GLU A 59 -3.30 0.47 4.07
C GLU A 59 -2.76 -0.96 4.25
N GLU A 60 -3.57 -2.00 4.04
CA GLU A 60 -3.16 -3.40 4.16
C GLU A 60 -2.04 -3.76 3.17
N THR A 61 -2.16 -3.28 1.93
CA THR A 61 -1.15 -3.55 0.89
C THR A 61 0.12 -2.73 1.10
N ARG A 62 0.01 -1.48 1.54
CA ARG A 62 1.15 -0.65 1.96
C ARG A 62 1.92 -1.26 3.11
N LEU A 63 1.22 -1.74 4.14
CA LEU A 63 1.83 -2.42 5.29
C LEU A 63 2.54 -3.72 4.87
N SER A 64 1.99 -4.43 3.90
CA SER A 64 2.64 -5.62 3.33
C SER A 64 3.99 -5.26 2.68
N ILE A 65 4.10 -4.13 1.97
CA ILE A 65 5.39 -3.64 1.43
C ILE A 65 6.33 -3.22 2.55
N VAL A 66 5.82 -2.49 3.55
CA VAL A 66 6.61 -2.03 4.71
C VAL A 66 7.22 -3.20 5.48
N GLN A 67 6.48 -4.29 5.66
CA GLN A 67 6.93 -5.48 6.38
C GLN A 67 7.69 -6.48 5.50
N PHE A 68 7.69 -6.29 4.18
CA PHE A 68 8.35 -7.19 3.24
C PHE A 68 9.84 -7.34 3.56
N VAL A 69 10.33 -8.59 3.70
CA VAL A 69 11.75 -8.89 3.93
C VAL A 69 12.41 -9.20 2.58
N PRO A 70 13.29 -8.32 2.07
CA PRO A 70 14.00 -8.55 0.82
C PRO A 70 14.91 -9.77 0.89
N GLY A 71 14.97 -10.55 -0.20
CA GLY A 71 15.88 -11.67 -0.34
C GLY A 71 17.30 -11.25 -0.74
N ASP A 72 17.46 -10.08 -1.36
CA ASP A 72 18.76 -9.54 -1.78
C ASP A 72 18.84 -7.99 -1.70
N ASN A 73 20.04 -7.45 -1.87
CA ASN A 73 20.29 -5.99 -1.85
C ASN A 73 19.59 -5.23 -2.99
N ARG A 74 19.26 -5.90 -4.11
CA ARG A 74 18.54 -5.27 -5.21
C ARG A 74 17.07 -5.08 -4.82
N GLU A 75 16.45 -6.10 -4.23
CA GLU A 75 15.09 -6.08 -3.74
C GLU A 75 14.94 -5.10 -2.56
N ALA A 76 15.94 -5.01 -1.67
CA ALA A 76 15.97 -4.00 -0.60
C ALA A 76 15.98 -2.57 -1.17
N ARG A 77 16.83 -2.33 -2.18
CA ARG A 77 16.89 -1.03 -2.88
C ARG A 77 15.57 -0.72 -3.59
N GLN A 78 14.96 -1.72 -4.21
CA GLN A 78 13.68 -1.56 -4.90
C GLN A 78 12.57 -1.18 -3.93
N LYS A 79 12.46 -1.86 -2.79
CA LYS A 79 11.53 -1.52 -1.70
C LYS A 79 11.70 -0.05 -1.27
N LEU A 80 12.94 0.38 -1.03
CA LEU A 80 13.23 1.76 -0.62
C LEU A 80 12.85 2.79 -1.70
N ILE A 81 13.20 2.54 -2.97
CA ILE A 81 12.84 3.44 -4.08
C ILE A 81 11.32 3.62 -4.16
N TYR A 82 10.59 2.52 -4.05
CA TYR A 82 9.13 2.55 -4.10
C TYR A 82 8.54 3.34 -2.93
N LEU A 83 8.97 3.07 -1.69
CA LEU A 83 8.48 3.79 -0.52
C LEU A 83 8.79 5.28 -0.59
N VAL A 84 9.98 5.65 -1.05
CA VAL A 84 10.32 7.06 -1.28
C VAL A 84 9.40 7.70 -2.33
N ALA A 85 9.15 7.02 -3.46
CA ALA A 85 8.23 7.51 -4.48
C ALA A 85 6.81 7.68 -3.95
N TYR A 86 6.32 6.73 -3.15
CA TYR A 86 5.03 6.80 -2.45
C TYR A 86 4.94 8.03 -1.54
N LEU A 87 5.97 8.28 -0.71
CA LEU A 87 6.00 9.42 0.21
C LEU A 87 6.02 10.75 -0.54
N PHE A 88 6.76 10.83 -1.66
CA PHE A 88 6.74 12.03 -2.51
C PHE A 88 5.38 12.26 -3.17
N ALA A 89 4.74 11.19 -3.66
CA ALA A 89 3.45 11.29 -4.34
C ALA A 89 2.32 11.69 -3.39
N THR A 90 2.28 11.09 -2.20
CA THR A 90 1.23 11.35 -1.19
C THR A 90 1.51 12.57 -0.32
N ARG A 91 2.76 13.02 -0.26
CA ARG A 91 3.26 13.99 0.74
C ARG A 91 2.97 13.58 2.19
N GLY A 92 2.67 12.30 2.43
CA GLY A 92 2.41 11.74 3.75
C GLY A 92 3.70 11.20 4.37
N PRO A 93 3.85 11.25 5.70
CA PRO A 93 4.90 10.51 6.40
C PRO A 93 4.53 9.03 6.56
N LEU A 94 5.53 8.17 6.74
CA LEU A 94 5.32 6.87 7.38
C LEU A 94 5.07 7.07 8.87
N LYS A 95 4.29 6.17 9.48
CA LYS A 95 4.20 6.09 10.95
C LYS A 95 5.56 5.65 11.52
N ALA A 96 5.79 5.91 12.81
CA ALA A 96 7.08 5.58 13.45
C ALA A 96 7.37 4.07 13.38
N GLU A 97 6.34 3.25 13.60
CA GLU A 97 6.43 1.79 13.57
C GLU A 97 6.69 1.27 12.15
N GLU A 98 6.13 1.94 11.14
CA GLU A 98 6.36 1.63 9.74
C GLU A 98 7.80 1.97 9.33
N MET A 99 8.32 3.10 9.80
CA MET A 99 9.72 3.49 9.56
C MET A 99 10.69 2.49 10.21
N GLU A 100 10.42 2.07 11.44
CA GLU A 100 11.23 1.04 12.13
C GLU A 100 11.24 -0.29 11.36
N ALA A 101 10.08 -0.73 10.88
CA ALA A 101 9.97 -1.94 10.06
C ALA A 101 10.77 -1.82 8.75
N VAL A 102 10.75 -0.66 8.10
CA VAL A 102 11.55 -0.43 6.89
C VAL A 102 13.05 -0.51 7.20
N ILE A 103 13.51 0.13 8.27
CA ILE A 103 14.93 0.12 8.65
C ILE A 103 15.38 -1.32 8.94
N SER A 104 14.69 -2.01 9.84
CA SER A 104 15.04 -3.38 10.27
C SER A 104 15.05 -4.42 9.14
N THR A 105 14.26 -4.22 8.09
CA THR A 105 14.16 -5.16 6.96
C THR A 105 15.06 -4.79 5.78
N THR A 106 15.69 -3.61 5.78
CA THR A 106 16.52 -3.15 4.67
C THR A 106 17.96 -2.82 5.07
N GLU A 107 18.35 -3.16 6.31
CA GLU A 107 19.74 -3.12 6.72
C GLU A 107 20.61 -3.99 5.79
N PRO A 108 21.81 -3.53 5.41
CA PRO A 108 22.70 -4.31 4.57
C PRO A 108 23.03 -5.64 5.25
N ILE A 109 22.80 -6.75 4.54
CA ILE A 109 23.31 -8.06 4.96
C ILE A 109 24.83 -7.94 5.00
N SER A 110 25.41 -7.95 6.21
CA SER A 110 26.86 -7.87 6.44
C SER A 110 27.56 -9.19 6.14
#